data_AF-A0A834AYT1-F1
#
_entry.id   AF-A0A834AYT1-F1
#
_cell.length_a   1.000
_cell.length_b   1.000
_cell.length_c   1.000
_cell.angle_alpha   90.00
_cell.angle_beta   90.00
_cell.angle_gamma   90.00
#
_symmetry.space_group_name_H-M   'P 1'
#
loop_
_entity.id
_entity.type
_entity.pdbx_description
1 polymer ?
#
loop_
_entity_poly.entity_id
_entity_poly.type
_entity_poly.pdbx_seq_one_letter_code
_entity_poly.pdbx_strand_id
1 'polypeptide(L)'
;MLSRLLKEHQAKQNERKELQEKRRREAITAATCLTEALVDHLNVGVAQAYMNQRKLDHEVKTLQVQAAQFAKQTGQWIGMVENFNQALKEIGDVENWARSIELDMRTIATALERDMAPFGVQVSIVEPGFFRTPATNLESLENALQACWARLPPATQALYGDDFLAKYLKVQQRVMNLICDPDLTKVSRCLEHALTARHPRTRYSPGWDAKLLWLPASYLPASLVDAVLTRVLPKPAQAAY
;
A
#
# COMPACT_ATOMS: atom_id res chain seq x y z
N MET A 1 -31.78 -85.44 -71.43
CA MET A 1 -31.85 -83.97 -71.19
C MET A 1 -31.88 -83.60 -69.72
N LEU A 2 -32.73 -84.22 -68.89
CA LEU A 2 -32.90 -83.86 -67.46
C LEU A 2 -31.66 -84.04 -66.57
N SER A 3 -30.90 -85.13 -66.72
CA SER A 3 -29.68 -85.38 -65.92
C SER A 3 -28.57 -84.33 -66.13
N ARG A 4 -28.45 -83.81 -67.37
CA ARG A 4 -27.51 -82.74 -67.71
C ARG A 4 -27.93 -81.41 -67.07
N LEU A 5 -29.23 -81.10 -67.10
CA LEU A 5 -29.79 -79.91 -66.44
C LEU A 5 -29.64 -79.97 -64.92
N LEU A 6 -29.80 -81.15 -64.31
CA LEU A 6 -29.63 -81.34 -62.87
C LEU A 6 -28.17 -81.16 -62.42
N LYS A 7 -27.21 -81.73 -63.18
CA LYS A 7 -25.77 -81.51 -62.94
C LYS A 7 -25.35 -80.05 -63.14
N GLU A 8 -25.86 -79.38 -64.19
CA GLU A 8 -25.62 -77.95 -64.38
C GLU A 8 -26.22 -77.11 -63.24
N HIS A 9 -27.40 -77.47 -62.75
CA HIS A 9 -28.01 -76.80 -61.61
C HIS A 9 -27.22 -76.99 -60.32
N GLN A 10 -26.76 -78.22 -60.01
CA GLN A 10 -25.91 -78.51 -58.86
C GLN A 10 -24.55 -77.82 -58.95
N ALA A 11 -23.92 -77.81 -60.14
CA ALA A 11 -22.67 -77.08 -60.36
C ALA A 11 -22.86 -75.58 -60.13
N LYS A 12 -23.92 -74.98 -60.70
CA LYS A 12 -24.27 -73.57 -60.45
C LYS A 12 -24.62 -73.30 -58.99
N GLN A 13 -25.24 -74.22 -58.27
CA GLN A 13 -25.51 -74.07 -56.83
C GLN A 13 -24.22 -74.09 -56.02
N ASN A 14 -23.31 -75.03 -56.28
CA ASN A 14 -22.01 -75.08 -55.61
C ASN A 14 -21.17 -73.85 -55.92
N GLU A 15 -21.13 -73.42 -57.18
CA GLU A 15 -20.43 -72.19 -57.59
C GLU A 15 -21.02 -70.95 -56.90
N ARG A 16 -22.36 -70.85 -56.79
CA ARG A 16 -23.02 -69.79 -56.02
C ARG A 16 -22.67 -69.85 -54.53
N LYS A 17 -22.59 -71.06 -53.95
CA LYS A 17 -22.26 -71.27 -52.54
C LYS A 17 -20.80 -70.90 -52.24
N GLU A 18 -19.87 -71.30 -53.10
CA GLU A 18 -18.45 -70.91 -53.02
C GLU A 18 -18.28 -69.40 -53.20
N LEU A 19 -19.00 -68.79 -54.16
CA LEU A 19 -19.00 -67.34 -54.34
C LEU A 19 -19.58 -66.63 -53.11
N GLN A 20 -20.61 -67.19 -52.49
CA GLN A 20 -21.22 -66.64 -51.27
C GLN A 20 -20.29 -66.78 -50.05
N GLU A 21 -19.57 -67.90 -49.91
CA GLU A 21 -18.55 -68.08 -48.87
C GLU A 21 -17.34 -67.17 -49.08
N LYS A 22 -16.91 -66.99 -50.34
CA LYS A 22 -15.85 -66.04 -50.69
C LYS A 22 -16.25 -64.61 -50.33
N ARG A 23 -17.44 -64.16 -50.75
CA ARG A 23 -18.00 -62.85 -50.38
C ARG A 23 -18.16 -62.70 -48.87
N ARG A 24 -18.54 -63.76 -48.17
CA ARG A 24 -18.65 -63.76 -46.70
C ARG A 24 -17.28 -63.61 -46.03
N ARG A 25 -16.25 -64.31 -46.52
CA ARG A 25 -14.86 -64.15 -46.03
C ARG A 25 -14.33 -62.75 -46.31
N GLU A 26 -14.53 -62.23 -47.52
CA GLU A 26 -14.16 -60.85 -47.88
C GLU A 26 -14.87 -59.81 -47.00
N ALA A 27 -16.18 -60.00 -46.74
CA ALA A 27 -16.94 -59.13 -45.85
C ALA A 27 -16.44 -59.19 -44.40
N ILE A 28 -16.07 -60.38 -43.90
CA ILE A 28 -15.49 -60.54 -42.56
C ILE A 28 -14.14 -59.83 -42.51
N THR A 29 -13.23 -60.08 -43.45
CA THR A 29 -11.91 -59.42 -43.47
C THR A 29 -12.03 -57.90 -43.57
N ALA A 30 -12.94 -57.40 -44.40
CA ALA A 30 -13.20 -55.96 -44.51
C ALA A 30 -13.76 -55.38 -43.19
N ALA A 31 -14.66 -56.10 -42.52
CA ALA A 31 -15.19 -55.70 -41.22
C ALA A 31 -14.09 -55.69 -40.14
N THR A 32 -13.21 -56.70 -40.09
CA THR A 32 -12.10 -56.77 -39.13
C THR A 32 -11.11 -55.63 -39.35
N CYS A 33 -10.76 -55.36 -40.62
CA CYS A 33 -9.88 -54.24 -40.99
C CYS A 33 -10.49 -52.88 -40.59
N LEU A 34 -11.80 -52.70 -40.78
CA LEU A 34 -12.50 -51.50 -40.33
C LEU A 34 -12.45 -51.37 -38.80
N THR A 35 -12.67 -52.45 -38.04
CA THR A 35 -12.61 -52.40 -36.57
C THR A 35 -11.21 -52.10 -36.05
N GLU A 36 -10.16 -52.65 -36.66
CA GLU A 36 -8.77 -52.34 -36.31
C GLU A 36 -8.45 -50.87 -36.60
N ALA A 37 -8.82 -50.37 -37.78
CA ALA A 37 -8.64 -48.97 -38.13
C ALA A 37 -9.41 -48.00 -37.21
N LEU A 38 -10.63 -48.36 -36.80
CA LEU A 38 -11.41 -47.58 -35.83
C LEU A 38 -10.77 -47.58 -34.44
N VAL A 39 -10.27 -48.72 -33.98
CA VAL A 39 -9.58 -48.84 -32.69
C VAL A 39 -8.29 -48.05 -32.69
N ASP A 40 -7.48 -48.14 -33.73
CA ASP A 40 -6.23 -47.36 -33.86
C ASP A 40 -6.51 -45.86 -33.88
N HIS A 41 -7.51 -45.42 -34.66
CA HIS A 41 -7.89 -44.01 -34.70
C HIS A 41 -8.40 -43.51 -33.35
N LEU A 42 -9.23 -44.29 -32.66
CA LEU A 42 -9.70 -43.96 -31.31
C LEU A 42 -8.54 -43.91 -30.31
N ASN A 43 -7.62 -44.88 -30.36
CA ASN A 43 -6.46 -44.93 -29.46
C ASN A 43 -5.56 -43.70 -29.64
N VAL A 44 -5.30 -43.28 -30.88
CA VAL A 44 -4.54 -42.06 -31.18
C VAL A 44 -5.29 -40.82 -30.69
N GLY A 45 -6.59 -40.73 -30.95
CA GLY A 45 -7.43 -39.61 -30.48
C GLY A 45 -7.49 -39.50 -28.96
N VAL A 46 -7.63 -40.63 -28.26
CA VAL A 46 -7.64 -40.71 -26.80
C VAL A 46 -6.26 -40.36 -26.23
N ALA A 47 -5.17 -40.86 -26.83
CA ALA A 47 -3.82 -40.51 -26.41
C ALA A 47 -3.53 -39.01 -26.55
N GLN A 48 -3.98 -38.40 -27.66
CA GLN A 48 -3.83 -36.97 -27.90
C GLN A 48 -4.70 -36.12 -26.96
N ALA A 49 -5.94 -36.54 -26.70
CA ALA A 49 -6.80 -35.91 -25.71
C ALA A 49 -6.17 -35.96 -24.30
N TYR A 50 -5.57 -37.10 -23.93
CA TYR A 50 -4.86 -37.25 -22.67
C TYR A 50 -3.63 -36.34 -22.57
N MET A 51 -2.83 -36.24 -23.63
CA MET A 51 -1.70 -35.31 -23.69
C MET A 51 -2.14 -33.85 -23.58
N ASN A 52 -3.22 -33.47 -24.26
CA ASN A 52 -3.80 -32.13 -24.17
C ASN A 52 -4.31 -31.84 -22.76
N GLN A 53 -4.99 -32.80 -22.12
CA GLN A 53 -5.44 -32.69 -20.74
C GLN A 53 -4.27 -32.47 -19.78
N ARG A 54 -3.16 -33.21 -19.93
CA ARG A 54 -1.95 -32.99 -19.12
C ARG A 54 -1.30 -31.62 -19.35
N LYS A 55 -1.30 -31.11 -20.58
CA LYS A 55 -0.80 -29.76 -20.88
C LYS A 55 -1.68 -28.69 -20.24
N LEU A 56 -2.99 -28.80 -20.39
CA LEU A 56 -3.95 -27.90 -19.76
C LEU A 56 -3.80 -27.93 -18.23
N ASP A 57 -3.66 -29.10 -17.61
CA ASP A 57 -3.43 -29.20 -16.16
C ASP A 57 -2.14 -28.50 -15.72
N HIS A 58 -1.08 -28.54 -16.54
CA HIS A 58 0.17 -27.85 -16.27
C HIS A 58 0.05 -26.33 -16.44
N GLU A 59 -0.61 -25.87 -17.50
CA GLU A 59 -0.89 -24.46 -17.75
C GLU A 59 -1.78 -23.87 -16.65
N VAL A 60 -2.82 -24.59 -16.22
CA VAL A 60 -3.69 -24.21 -15.11
C VAL A 60 -2.90 -24.06 -13.82
N LYS A 61 -2.00 -25.01 -13.50
CA LYS A 61 -1.13 -24.90 -12.33
C LYS A 61 -0.20 -23.68 -12.41
N THR A 62 0.36 -23.42 -13.58
CA THR A 62 1.26 -22.28 -13.81
C THR A 62 0.52 -20.96 -13.67
N LEU A 63 -0.66 -20.86 -14.27
CA LEU A 63 -1.55 -19.70 -14.16
C LEU A 63 -2.00 -19.48 -12.72
N GLN A 64 -2.30 -20.54 -11.97
CA GLN A 64 -2.67 -20.45 -10.56
C GLN A 64 -1.52 -19.90 -9.71
N VAL A 65 -0.28 -20.33 -9.96
CA VAL A 65 0.91 -19.78 -9.30
C VAL A 65 1.12 -18.32 -9.67
N GLN A 66 0.97 -17.95 -10.95
CA GLN A 66 1.06 -16.56 -11.40
C GLN A 66 -0.02 -15.68 -10.79
N ALA A 67 -1.27 -16.15 -10.71
CA ALA A 67 -2.37 -15.44 -10.08
C ALA A 67 -2.12 -15.25 -8.57
N ALA A 68 -1.57 -16.25 -7.89
CA ALA A 68 -1.18 -16.13 -6.48
C ALA A 68 -0.04 -15.12 -6.28
N GLN A 69 0.96 -15.11 -7.18
CA GLN A 69 2.03 -14.10 -7.18
C GLN A 69 1.49 -12.70 -7.47
N PHE A 70 0.57 -12.56 -8.42
CA PHE A 70 -0.06 -11.29 -8.76
C PHE A 70 -0.89 -10.77 -7.58
N ALA A 71 -1.68 -11.63 -6.91
CA ALA A 71 -2.41 -11.26 -5.69
C ALA A 71 -1.46 -10.78 -4.58
N LYS A 72 -0.30 -11.44 -4.42
CA LYS A 72 0.75 -11.00 -3.48
C LYS A 72 1.32 -9.64 -3.86
N GLN A 73 1.59 -9.40 -5.15
CA GLN A 73 2.04 -8.10 -5.64
C GLN A 73 0.97 -7.03 -5.41
N THR A 74 -0.31 -7.28 -5.71
CA THR A 74 -1.41 -6.34 -5.44
C THR A 74 -1.50 -5.99 -3.96
N GLY A 75 -1.31 -6.96 -3.06
CA GLY A 75 -1.21 -6.70 -1.62
C GLY A 75 -0.02 -5.80 -1.24
N GLN A 76 1.15 -5.98 -1.89
CA GLN A 76 2.29 -5.08 -1.72
C GLN A 76 2.01 -3.66 -2.24
N TRP A 77 1.34 -3.54 -3.39
CA TRP A 77 0.91 -2.25 -3.95
C TRP A 77 -0.11 -1.54 -3.03
N ILE A 78 -1.08 -2.27 -2.48
CA ILE A 78 -2.02 -1.75 -1.48
C ILE A 78 -1.26 -1.26 -0.25
N GLY A 79 -0.33 -2.03 0.29
CA GLY A 79 0.51 -1.59 1.41
C GLY A 79 1.36 -0.37 1.10
N MET A 80 1.86 -0.22 -0.13
CA MET A 80 2.62 0.97 -0.55
C MET A 80 1.71 2.20 -0.69
N VAL A 81 0.48 2.03 -1.17
CA VAL A 81 -0.55 3.09 -1.23
C VAL A 81 -1.03 3.46 0.17
N GLU A 82 -1.20 2.49 1.07
CA GLU A 82 -1.53 2.72 2.48
C GLU A 82 -0.39 3.43 3.20
N ASN A 83 0.88 3.05 2.97
CA ASN A 83 2.05 3.76 3.52
C ASN A 83 2.18 5.17 2.97
N PHE A 84 1.87 5.39 1.69
CA PHE A 84 1.81 6.73 1.10
C PHE A 84 0.66 7.56 1.69
N ASN A 85 -0.52 6.95 1.87
CA ASN A 85 -1.67 7.57 2.51
C ASN A 85 -1.38 7.84 4.00
N GLN A 86 -0.61 6.98 4.66
CA GLN A 86 -0.12 7.16 6.03
C GLN A 86 0.89 8.30 6.10
N ALA A 87 1.82 8.43 5.16
CA ALA A 87 2.76 9.54 5.09
C ALA A 87 2.07 10.89 4.76
N LEU A 88 1.00 10.86 3.95
CA LEU A 88 0.14 12.03 3.71
C LEU A 88 -0.72 12.37 4.92
N LYS A 89 -1.22 11.35 5.62
CA LYS A 89 -1.87 11.51 6.93
C LYS A 89 -0.89 12.10 7.91
N GLU A 90 0.35 11.60 8.03
CA GLU A 90 1.40 12.09 8.93
C GLU A 90 1.66 13.60 8.82
N ILE A 91 1.48 14.22 7.64
CA ILE A 91 1.58 15.68 7.49
C ILE A 91 0.36 16.40 8.09
N GLY A 92 -0.86 15.86 7.93
CA GLY A 92 -2.05 16.31 8.66
C GLY A 92 -2.13 15.82 10.11
N ASP A 93 -1.36 14.79 10.44
CA ASP A 93 -1.26 14.13 11.73
C ASP A 93 -0.14 14.77 12.54
N VAL A 94 0.77 15.60 12.02
CA VAL A 94 1.72 16.33 12.89
C VAL A 94 0.96 17.15 13.93
N GLU A 95 -0.16 17.76 13.54
CA GLU A 95 -1.01 18.52 14.46
C GLU A 95 -1.75 17.59 15.44
N ASN A 96 -2.32 16.49 14.97
CA ASN A 96 -3.02 15.53 15.83
C ASN A 96 -2.06 14.72 16.74
N TRP A 97 -0.90 14.37 16.24
CA TRP A 97 0.23 13.74 16.93
C TRP A 97 0.81 14.68 17.98
N ALA A 98 1.02 15.96 17.66
CA ALA A 98 1.41 16.97 18.64
C ALA A 98 0.34 17.11 19.73
N ARG A 99 -0.95 17.18 19.36
CA ARG A 99 -2.07 17.19 20.33
C ARG A 99 -2.13 15.90 21.16
N SER A 100 -1.87 14.74 20.58
CA SER A 100 -1.88 13.45 21.27
C SER A 100 -0.74 13.35 22.27
N ILE A 101 0.49 13.72 21.86
CA ILE A 101 1.64 13.76 22.76
C ILE A 101 1.42 14.76 23.89
N GLU A 102 0.87 15.95 23.58
CA GLU A 102 0.54 16.94 24.60
C GLU A 102 -0.49 16.39 25.59
N LEU A 103 -1.53 15.71 25.09
CA LEU A 103 -2.56 15.07 25.91
C LEU A 103 -1.99 13.95 26.79
N ASP A 104 -1.15 13.09 26.22
CA ASP A 104 -0.51 11.97 26.91
C ASP A 104 0.43 12.48 27.99
N MET A 105 1.28 13.47 27.67
CA MET A 105 2.18 14.10 28.63
C MET A 105 1.40 14.72 29.80
N ARG A 106 0.30 15.43 29.51
CA ARG A 106 -0.57 16.02 30.54
C ARG A 106 -1.22 14.96 31.42
N THR A 107 -1.65 13.86 30.82
CA THR A 107 -2.28 12.73 31.54
C THR A 107 -1.28 12.08 32.48
N ILE A 108 -0.07 11.79 32.00
CA ILE A 108 1.02 11.21 32.80
C ILE A 108 1.41 12.13 33.95
N ALA A 109 1.59 13.42 33.68
CA ALA A 109 1.95 14.40 34.71
C ALA A 109 0.87 14.51 35.80
N THR A 110 -0.41 14.57 35.41
CA THR A 110 -1.53 14.64 36.36
C THR A 110 -1.63 13.37 37.22
N ALA A 111 -1.38 12.20 36.64
CA ALA A 111 -1.33 10.94 37.38
C ALA A 111 -0.18 10.93 38.40
N LEU A 112 1.02 11.34 37.97
CA LEU A 112 2.19 11.46 38.84
C LEU A 112 1.97 12.46 39.97
N GLU A 113 1.35 13.62 39.71
CA GLU A 113 1.01 14.59 40.75
C GLU A 113 0.15 13.98 41.84
N ARG A 114 -0.86 13.20 41.46
CA ARG A 114 -1.78 12.56 42.39
C ARG A 114 -1.10 11.46 43.21
N ASP A 115 -0.26 10.66 42.57
CA ASP A 115 0.42 9.53 43.22
C ASP A 115 1.58 9.99 44.11
N MET A 116 2.23 11.09 43.74
CA MET A 116 3.38 11.65 44.46
C MET A 116 2.99 12.64 45.57
N ALA A 117 1.75 13.15 45.57
CA ALA A 117 1.24 14.08 46.59
C ALA A 117 1.42 13.59 48.04
N PRO A 118 1.18 12.32 48.41
CA PRO A 118 1.39 11.82 49.77
C PRO A 118 2.86 11.84 50.21
N PHE A 119 3.79 11.80 49.26
CA PHE A 119 5.24 11.84 49.50
C PHE A 119 5.78 13.27 49.54
N GLY A 120 4.93 14.29 49.34
CA GLY A 120 5.33 15.69 49.29
C GLY A 120 6.19 16.05 48.06
N VAL A 121 6.20 15.20 47.03
CA VAL A 121 6.95 15.42 45.80
C VAL A 121 6.09 16.20 44.82
N GLN A 122 6.61 17.33 44.34
CA GLN A 122 5.92 18.20 43.39
C GLN A 122 6.37 17.92 41.95
N VAL A 123 5.41 17.79 41.04
CA VAL A 123 5.62 17.59 39.61
C VAL A 123 5.32 18.89 38.87
N SER A 124 6.06 19.18 37.80
CA SER A 124 5.86 20.38 36.98
C SER A 124 6.18 20.07 35.52
N ILE A 125 5.32 20.52 34.61
CA ILE A 125 5.47 20.39 33.16
C ILE A 125 6.14 21.64 32.60
N VAL A 126 7.16 21.48 31.77
CA VAL A 126 7.82 22.58 31.05
C VAL A 126 7.60 22.39 29.55
N GLU A 127 6.88 23.32 28.94
CA GLU A 127 6.54 23.34 27.52
C GLU A 127 7.23 24.53 26.84
N PRO A 128 8.47 24.34 26.36
CA PRO A 128 9.17 25.39 25.66
C PRO A 128 8.51 25.71 24.32
N GLY A 129 8.48 27.00 23.99
CA GLY A 129 8.23 27.46 22.63
C GLY A 129 9.39 27.13 21.68
N PHE A 130 9.40 27.73 20.50
CA PHE A 130 10.49 27.55 19.55
C PHE A 130 11.73 28.33 20.01
N PHE A 131 12.81 27.60 20.28
CA PHE A 131 14.13 28.16 20.59
C PHE A 131 15.16 27.70 19.57
N ARG A 132 16.18 28.53 19.34
CA ARG A 132 17.31 28.16 18.48
C ARG A 132 18.16 27.09 19.15
N THR A 133 17.87 25.84 18.81
CA THR A 133 18.63 24.65 19.19
C THR A 133 19.18 23.94 17.96
N PRO A 134 20.14 23.02 18.10
CA PRO A 134 20.61 22.18 16.99
C PRO A 134 19.48 21.40 16.30
N ALA A 135 18.40 21.08 17.01
CA ALA A 135 17.23 20.40 16.45
C ALA A 135 16.40 21.29 15.51
N THR A 136 16.41 22.61 15.73
CA THR A 136 15.77 23.63 14.87
C THR A 136 16.74 24.22 13.84
N ASN A 137 17.85 23.54 13.53
CA ASN A 137 18.80 24.04 12.55
C ASN A 137 18.14 24.10 11.17
N LEU A 138 18.05 25.32 10.63
CA LEU A 138 17.42 25.60 9.33
C LEU A 138 18.05 24.78 8.21
N GLU A 139 19.38 24.65 8.18
CA GLU A 139 20.07 23.88 7.13
C GLU A 139 19.72 22.39 7.21
N SER A 140 19.72 21.81 8.41
CA SER A 140 19.37 20.40 8.61
C SER A 140 17.92 20.13 8.21
N LEU A 141 17.02 21.06 8.53
CA LEU A 141 15.60 20.97 8.21
C LEU A 141 15.35 21.15 6.70
N GLU A 142 16.02 22.12 6.06
CA GLU A 142 15.96 22.34 4.62
C GLU A 142 16.48 21.11 3.85
N ASN A 143 17.60 20.53 4.28
CA ASN A 143 18.17 19.32 3.69
C ASN A 143 17.24 18.12 3.84
N ALA A 144 16.63 17.94 5.01
CA ALA A 144 15.64 16.87 5.23
C ALA A 144 14.43 17.03 4.30
N LEU A 145 13.91 18.25 4.17
CA LEU A 145 12.77 18.55 3.29
C LEU A 145 13.11 18.36 1.81
N GLN A 146 14.31 18.75 1.39
CA GLN A 146 14.79 18.51 0.02
C GLN A 146 14.97 17.01 -0.26
N ALA A 147 15.51 16.24 0.68
CA ALA A 147 15.64 14.80 0.55
C ALA A 147 14.26 14.11 0.48
N CYS A 148 13.30 14.57 1.28
CA CYS A 148 11.91 14.14 1.17
C CYS A 148 11.33 14.48 -0.19
N TRP A 149 11.51 15.71 -0.67
CA TRP A 149 11.04 16.17 -1.99
C TRP A 149 11.59 15.30 -3.13
N ALA A 150 12.90 15.04 -3.12
CA ALA A 150 13.56 14.23 -4.15
C ALA A 150 13.06 12.78 -4.18
N ARG A 151 12.54 12.25 -3.06
CA ARG A 151 11.93 10.91 -2.98
C ARG A 151 10.50 10.86 -3.53
N LEU A 152 9.82 11.99 -3.75
CA LEU A 152 8.46 11.97 -4.28
C LEU A 152 8.42 11.48 -5.74
N PRO A 153 7.36 10.77 -6.16
CA PRO A 153 7.15 10.44 -7.56
C PRO A 153 7.10 11.69 -8.45
N PRO A 154 7.63 11.65 -9.68
CA PRO A 154 7.63 12.80 -10.59
C PRO A 154 6.22 13.35 -10.86
N ALA A 155 5.21 12.48 -10.92
CA ALA A 155 3.81 12.87 -11.07
C ALA A 155 3.30 13.71 -9.90
N THR A 156 3.74 13.42 -8.67
CA THR A 156 3.36 14.20 -7.48
C THR A 156 4.12 15.51 -7.40
N GLN A 157 5.41 15.54 -7.74
CA GLN A 157 6.17 16.78 -7.79
C GLN A 157 5.57 17.77 -8.80
N ALA A 158 5.11 17.27 -9.96
CA ALA A 158 4.44 18.07 -10.98
C ALA A 158 3.11 18.70 -10.51
N LEU A 159 2.36 18.04 -9.61
CA LEU A 159 1.09 18.56 -9.04
C LEU A 159 1.32 19.80 -8.17
N TYR A 160 2.40 19.79 -7.38
CA TYR A 160 2.77 20.91 -6.52
C TYR A 160 3.47 22.01 -7.30
N GLY A 161 4.26 21.65 -8.31
CA GLY A 161 5.00 22.55 -9.19
C GLY A 161 6.45 22.80 -8.73
N ASP A 162 7.33 23.10 -9.68
CA ASP A 162 8.78 23.19 -9.46
C ASP A 162 9.18 24.31 -8.49
N ASP A 163 8.40 25.40 -8.46
CA ASP A 163 8.62 26.54 -7.56
C ASP A 163 8.11 26.33 -6.13
N PHE A 164 7.26 25.32 -5.90
CA PHE A 164 6.55 25.17 -4.63
C PHE A 164 7.52 24.95 -3.48
N LEU A 165 8.47 24.03 -3.66
CA LEU A 165 9.48 23.73 -2.64
C LEU A 165 10.31 24.97 -2.30
N ALA A 166 10.80 25.70 -3.31
CA ALA A 166 11.61 26.89 -3.08
C ALA A 166 10.82 27.99 -2.33
N LYS A 167 9.55 28.19 -2.68
CA LYS A 167 8.66 29.13 -1.99
C LYS A 167 8.38 28.66 -0.55
N TYR A 168 8.14 27.38 -0.36
CA TYR A 168 7.86 26.77 0.94
C TYR A 168 9.06 26.91 1.88
N LEU A 169 10.26 26.53 1.43
CA LEU A 169 11.50 26.69 2.20
C LEU A 169 11.72 28.15 2.60
N LYS A 170 11.50 29.10 1.68
CA LYS A 170 11.65 30.54 1.97
C LYS A 170 10.63 31.05 3.00
N VAL A 171 9.39 30.59 2.94
CA VAL A 171 8.35 30.93 3.94
C VAL A 171 8.70 30.32 5.28
N GLN A 172 9.04 29.03 5.33
CA GLN A 172 9.41 28.31 6.53
C GLN A 172 10.63 28.95 7.21
N GLN A 173 11.66 29.31 6.44
CA GLN A 173 12.85 29.98 6.95
C GLN A 173 12.52 31.33 7.57
N ARG A 174 11.60 32.11 6.97
CA ARG A 174 11.12 33.38 7.53
C ARG A 174 10.34 33.17 8.83
N VAL A 175 9.42 32.21 8.84
CA VAL A 175 8.59 31.90 10.01
C VAL A 175 9.47 31.41 11.16
N MET A 176 10.38 30.47 10.91
CA MET A 176 11.31 29.98 11.93
C MET A 176 12.27 31.05 12.42
N ASN A 177 12.77 31.94 11.56
CA ASN A 177 13.58 33.06 12.03
C ASN A 177 12.81 34.07 12.89
N LEU A 178 11.50 34.21 12.66
CA LEU A 178 10.64 35.13 13.42
C LEU A 178 10.23 34.53 14.77
N ILE A 179 9.91 33.24 14.80
CA ILE A 179 9.35 32.56 15.98
C ILE A 179 10.47 32.00 16.89
N CYS A 180 11.57 31.48 16.33
CA CYS A 180 12.64 30.88 17.13
C CYS A 180 13.43 31.93 17.92
N ASP A 181 13.25 31.91 19.24
CA ASP A 181 13.96 32.78 20.17
C ASP A 181 15.42 32.33 20.32
N PRO A 182 16.42 33.23 20.15
CA PRO A 182 17.83 32.89 20.35
C PRO A 182 18.20 32.72 21.83
N ASP A 183 17.41 33.27 22.76
CA ASP A 183 17.76 33.29 24.18
C ASP A 183 17.27 32.03 24.92
N LEU A 184 18.12 31.01 24.94
CA LEU A 184 17.90 29.76 25.68
C LEU A 184 17.85 29.97 27.21
N THR A 185 18.35 31.10 27.73
CA THR A 185 18.38 31.34 29.18
C THR A 185 16.98 31.42 29.79
N LYS A 186 15.95 31.69 28.96
CA LYS A 186 14.53 31.67 29.37
C LYS A 186 14.09 30.29 29.85
N VAL A 187 14.56 29.23 29.20
CA VAL A 187 14.28 27.85 29.61
C VAL A 187 15.07 27.51 30.88
N SER A 188 16.36 27.87 30.92
CA SER A 188 17.19 27.60 32.10
C SER A 188 16.69 28.30 33.36
N ARG A 189 16.30 29.58 33.28
CA ARG A 189 15.70 30.31 34.40
C ARG A 189 14.36 29.74 34.84
N CYS A 190 13.59 29.23 33.88
CA CYS A 190 12.34 28.55 34.16
C CYS A 190 12.56 27.26 34.96
N LEU A 191 13.56 26.46 34.56
CA LEU A 191 13.98 25.26 35.29
C LEU A 191 14.53 25.60 36.67
N GLU A 192 15.38 26.63 36.77
CA GLU A 192 15.91 27.13 38.04
C GLU A 192 14.77 27.54 39.00
N HIS A 193 13.78 28.29 38.52
CA HIS A 193 12.61 28.64 39.32
C HIS A 193 11.81 27.40 39.71
N ALA A 194 11.60 26.43 38.81
CA ALA A 194 10.86 25.21 39.12
C ALA A 194 11.53 24.39 40.23
N LEU A 195 12.87 24.37 40.28
CA LEU A 195 13.63 23.62 41.27
C LEU A 195 13.82 24.35 42.61
N THR A 196 13.86 25.69 42.60
CA THR A 196 14.19 26.51 43.79
C THR A 196 12.98 27.13 44.47
N ALA A 197 11.82 27.17 43.80
CA ALA A 197 10.62 27.77 44.38
C ALA A 197 10.10 26.95 45.57
N ARG A 198 9.55 27.65 46.57
CA ARG A 198 8.83 27.01 47.69
C ARG A 198 7.48 26.44 47.26
N HIS A 199 6.88 27.00 46.21
CA HIS A 199 5.64 26.55 45.59
C HIS A 199 5.76 26.65 44.06
N PRO A 200 6.41 25.68 43.39
CA PRO A 200 6.52 25.65 41.94
C PRO A 200 5.15 25.68 41.25
N ARG A 201 5.12 26.10 39.99
CA ARG A 201 3.91 26.02 39.16
C ARG A 201 3.81 24.66 38.50
N THR A 202 2.60 24.14 38.37
CA THR A 202 2.33 22.88 37.68
C THR A 202 2.70 22.92 36.19
N ARG A 203 2.60 24.10 35.54
CA ARG A 203 2.92 24.28 34.13
C ARG A 203 3.74 25.54 33.92
N TYR A 204 4.83 25.40 33.18
CA TYR A 204 5.66 26.49 32.72
C TYR A 204 5.75 26.49 31.21
N SER A 205 5.59 27.66 30.61
CA SER A 205 5.76 27.86 29.17
C SER A 205 6.84 28.93 28.95
N PRO A 206 8.13 28.54 28.90
CA PRO A 206 9.19 29.47 28.52
C PRO A 206 9.10 29.77 27.02
N GLY A 207 9.09 31.05 26.67
CA GLY A 207 8.88 31.53 25.28
C GLY A 207 7.80 32.59 25.22
N TRP A 208 8.01 33.60 24.36
CA TRP A 208 7.00 34.64 24.11
C TRP A 208 6.00 34.17 23.04
N ASP A 209 6.46 33.38 22.08
CA ASP A 209 5.72 32.76 20.99
C ASP A 209 4.64 31.80 21.49
N ALA A 210 4.99 30.93 22.45
CA ALA A 210 4.05 30.05 23.15
C ALA A 210 2.87 30.82 23.75
N LYS A 211 3.11 32.05 24.22
CA LYS A 211 2.09 32.87 24.90
C LYS A 211 1.34 33.82 23.98
N LEU A 212 1.99 34.33 22.94
CA LEU A 212 1.46 35.42 22.13
C LEU A 212 0.93 34.94 20.78
N LEU A 213 1.40 33.78 20.30
CA LEU A 213 1.04 33.24 18.99
C LEU A 213 0.14 32.01 19.14
N TRP A 214 0.55 31.05 19.97
CA TRP A 214 -0.17 29.78 20.12
C TRP A 214 -1.40 29.86 21.01
N LEU A 215 -1.37 30.66 22.09
CA LEU A 215 -2.56 30.88 22.93
C LEU A 215 -3.70 31.54 22.14
N PRO A 216 -3.53 32.66 21.39
CA PRO A 216 -4.62 33.19 20.60
C PRO A 216 -5.08 32.23 19.49
N ALA A 217 -4.14 31.53 18.84
CA ALA A 217 -4.46 30.54 17.82
C ALA A 217 -5.33 29.39 18.34
N SER A 218 -5.12 28.93 19.57
CA SER A 218 -5.92 27.84 20.15
C SER A 218 -7.35 28.23 20.53
N TYR A 219 -7.62 29.52 20.73
CA TYR A 219 -8.97 30.04 20.96
C TYR A 219 -9.68 30.53 19.69
N LEU A 220 -9.00 30.56 18.54
CA LEU A 220 -9.57 30.99 17.26
C LEU A 220 -10.35 29.84 16.58
N PRO A 221 -11.48 30.12 15.90
CA PRO A 221 -12.20 29.11 15.12
C PRO A 221 -11.31 28.52 14.01
N ALA A 222 -11.42 27.22 13.78
CA ALA A 222 -10.60 26.48 12.80
C ALA A 222 -10.59 27.13 11.40
N SER A 223 -11.75 27.64 10.94
CA SER A 223 -11.86 28.34 9.64
C SER A 223 -10.99 29.59 9.53
N LEU A 224 -10.74 30.28 10.64
CA LEU A 224 -9.97 31.52 10.68
C LEU A 224 -8.46 31.20 10.72
N VAL A 225 -8.09 30.16 11.48
CA VAL A 225 -6.74 29.60 11.50
C VAL A 225 -6.35 29.12 10.09
N ASP A 226 -7.23 28.35 9.43
CA ASP A 226 -7.04 27.88 8.07
C ASP A 226 -6.93 29.04 7.06
N ALA A 227 -7.75 30.08 7.20
CA ALA A 227 -7.68 31.25 6.31
C ALA A 227 -6.36 32.03 6.44
N VAL A 228 -5.75 32.05 7.63
CA VAL A 228 -4.43 32.66 7.86
C VAL A 228 -3.33 31.76 7.32
N LEU A 229 -3.37 30.46 7.61
CA LEU A 229 -2.39 29.47 7.12
C LEU A 229 -2.36 29.41 5.59
N THR A 230 -3.52 29.36 4.94
CA THR A 230 -3.65 29.34 3.47
C THR A 230 -3.20 30.64 2.79
N ARG A 231 -3.06 31.74 3.53
CA ARG A 231 -2.47 33.00 3.04
C ARG A 231 -0.96 33.04 3.19
N VAL A 232 -0.41 32.38 4.21
CA VAL A 232 1.03 32.39 4.52
C VAL A 232 1.75 31.28 3.75
N LEU A 233 1.13 30.10 3.64
CA LEU A 233 1.69 28.96 2.94
C LEU A 233 1.51 29.07 1.41
N PRO A 234 2.51 28.63 0.63
CA PRO A 234 2.36 28.55 -0.82
C PRO A 234 1.25 27.55 -1.18
N LYS A 235 0.51 27.84 -2.24
CA LYS A 235 -0.53 26.94 -2.77
C LYS A 235 0.07 26.00 -3.82
N PRO A 236 -0.40 24.74 -3.90
CA PRO A 236 0.01 23.83 -4.97
C PRO A 236 -0.46 24.37 -6.33
N ALA A 237 0.26 24.01 -7.39
CA ALA A 237 -0.04 24.44 -8.76
C ALA A 237 -1.37 23.86 -9.29
N GLN A 238 -1.74 22.65 -8.86
CA GLN A 238 -3.03 22.04 -9.18
C GLN A 238 -3.80 21.75 -7.88
N ALA A 239 -5.06 22.16 -7.84
CA ALA A 239 -5.98 21.77 -6.78
C ALA A 239 -6.35 20.30 -7.01
N ALA A 240 -5.92 19.41 -6.10
CA ALA A 240 -6.42 18.05 -6.07
C ALA A 240 -7.89 18.10 -5.61
N TYR A 241 -8.81 17.92 -6.56
CA TYR A 241 -10.23 17.68 -6.33
C TYR A 241 -10.52 16.18 -6.41
#